data_AF-A0A955AV00-F1
#
_entry.id   AF-A0A955AV00-F1
#
_cell.length_a   1.000
_cell.length_b   1.000
_cell.length_c   1.000
_cell.angle_alpha   90.00
_cell.angle_beta   90.00
_cell.angle_gamma   90.00
#
_symmetry.space_group_name_H-M   'P 1'
#
loop_
_entity.id
_entity.type
_entity.pdbx_description
1 polymer ?
#
loop_
_entity_poly.entity_id
_entity_poly.type
_entity_poly.pdbx_seq_one_letter_code
_entity_poly.pdbx_strand_id
1 'polypeptide(L)' 'PYGKKTVGTYIQRPEFEMYDVRNDPHEGHNLATDPAYAKQLEALKKELKAFQNRTSDPWIMKWDYE' A
#
# COMPACT_ATOMS: atom_id res chain seq x y z
N PRO A 1 -3.64 22.14 -13.61
CA PRO A 1 -3.84 20.67 -13.70
C PRO A 1 -2.85 19.94 -12.77
N TYR A 2 -3.28 19.67 -11.53
CA TYR A 2 -2.48 18.92 -10.56
C TYR A 2 -2.68 17.42 -10.80
N GLY A 3 -1.75 16.80 -11.53
CA GLY A 3 -1.56 15.34 -11.57
C GLY A 3 -2.69 14.49 -12.16
N LYS A 4 -2.36 13.27 -12.59
CA LYS A 4 -3.29 12.30 -13.21
C LYS A 4 -4.26 11.62 -12.22
N LYS A 5 -4.51 12.17 -11.03
CA LYS A 5 -5.39 11.54 -10.01
C LYS A 5 -6.52 12.51 -9.64
N THR A 6 -7.76 12.03 -9.66
CA THR A 6 -8.94 12.83 -9.33
C THR A 6 -9.06 12.99 -7.81
N VAL A 7 -9.62 14.11 -7.34
CA VAL A 7 -9.79 14.42 -5.91
C VAL A 7 -10.58 13.32 -5.17
N GLY A 8 -11.47 12.61 -5.88
CA GLY A 8 -12.23 11.48 -5.32
C GLY A 8 -11.35 10.33 -4.81
N THR A 9 -10.24 10.01 -5.50
CA THR A 9 -9.30 8.96 -5.07
C THR A 9 -8.50 9.35 -3.82
N TYR A 10 -8.49 10.64 -3.45
CA TYR A 10 -7.88 11.11 -2.20
C TYR A 10 -8.80 10.93 -0.98
N ILE A 11 -10.12 10.89 -1.19
CA ILE A 11 -11.10 10.83 -0.09
C ILE A 11 -11.32 9.39 0.40
N GLN A 12 -11.23 8.40 -0.49
CA GLN A 12 -11.31 6.97 -0.15
C GLN A 12 -10.05 6.26 -0.62
N ARG A 13 -8.94 6.53 0.07
CA ARG A 13 -7.69 5.81 -0.18
C ARG A 13 -7.80 4.40 0.41
N PRO A 14 -7.52 3.35 -0.37
CA PRO A 14 -7.42 2.01 0.19
C PRO A 14 -6.26 1.99 1.19
N GLU A 15 -6.41 1.20 2.25
CA GLU A 15 -5.40 1.07 3.32
C GLU A 15 -4.03 0.67 2.77
N PHE A 16 -4.02 -0.09 1.68
CA PHE A 16 -2.80 -0.52 1.00
C PHE A 16 -2.85 -0.15 -0.49
N GLU A 17 -1.72 0.37 -0.98
CA GLU A 17 -1.47 0.63 -2.41
C GLU A 17 -0.26 -0.21 -2.83
N MET A 18 -0.44 -1.10 -3.81
CA MET A 18 0.62 -1.96 -4.34
C MET A 18 0.69 -1.80 -5.85
N TYR A 19 1.88 -1.52 -6.35
CA TYR A 19 2.11 -1.24 -7.77
C TYR A 19 3.22 -2.12 -8.32
N ASP A 20 3.10 -2.53 -9.58
CA ASP A 20 4.22 -3.14 -10.30
C ASP A 20 5.04 -2.04 -10.98
N VAL A 21 6.09 -1.58 -10.29
CA VAL A 21 6.95 -0.49 -10.77
C VAL A 21 7.64 -0.82 -12.11
N ARG A 22 7.77 -2.11 -12.47
CA ARG A 22 8.41 -2.53 -13.74
C ARG A 22 7.47 -2.35 -14.92
N ASN A 23 6.19 -2.70 -14.74
CA ASN A 23 5.19 -2.68 -15.80
C ASN A 23 4.35 -1.39 -15.79
N ASP A 24 4.26 -0.71 -14.64
CA ASP A 24 3.55 0.54 -14.42
C ASP A 24 4.45 1.57 -13.73
N PRO A 25 5.34 2.24 -14.48
CA PRO A 25 6.24 3.27 -13.94
C PRO A 25 5.50 4.53 -13.47
N HIS A 26 4.19 4.62 -13.67
CA HIS A 26 3.37 5.76 -13.28
C HIS A 26 2.42 5.46 -12.10
N GLU A 27 2.49 4.27 -11.50
CA GLU A 27 1.70 3.88 -10.32
C GLU A 27 0.20 4.23 -10.48
N GLY A 28 -0.29 3.98 -11.69
CA GLY A 28 -1.67 4.26 -12.10
C GLY A 28 -2.63 3.14 -11.71
N HIS A 29 -2.14 1.90 -11.61
CA HIS A 29 -2.96 0.72 -11.35
C HIS A 29 -2.65 0.08 -9.99
N ASN A 30 -3.52 0.31 -9.01
CA ASN A 30 -3.38 -0.31 -7.68
C ASN A 30 -3.78 -1.79 -7.73
N LEU A 31 -2.80 -2.67 -7.53
CA LEU A 31 -2.96 -4.12 -7.46
C LEU A 31 -3.35 -4.63 -6.07
N ALA A 32 -3.39 -3.76 -5.05
CA ALA A 32 -3.68 -4.19 -3.67
C ALA A 32 -5.10 -4.77 -3.49
N THR A 33 -6.04 -4.40 -4.34
CA THR A 33 -7.41 -4.95 -4.33
C THR A 33 -7.59 -6.15 -5.25
N ASP A 34 -6.56 -6.54 -6.02
CA ASP A 34 -6.63 -7.66 -6.93
C ASP A 34 -6.38 -8.99 -6.18
N PRO A 35 -7.35 -9.93 -6.15
CA PRO A 35 -7.19 -11.20 -5.44
C PRO A 35 -6.04 -12.05 -5.97
N ALA A 36 -5.61 -11.87 -7.23
CA ALA A 36 -4.46 -12.58 -7.80
C ALA A 36 -3.14 -12.22 -7.10
N TYR A 37 -3.06 -11.02 -6.51
CA TYR A 37 -1.87 -10.53 -5.82
C TYR A 37 -2.01 -10.49 -4.29
N ALA A 38 -3.11 -11.03 -3.74
CA ALA A 38 -3.34 -11.05 -2.30
C ALA A 38 -2.19 -11.71 -1.52
N LYS A 39 -1.59 -12.78 -2.06
CA LYS A 39 -0.46 -13.46 -1.42
C LYS A 39 0.79 -12.59 -1.36
N GLN A 40 1.08 -11.85 -2.44
CA GLN A 40 2.20 -10.92 -2.54
C GLN A 40 1.99 -9.74 -1.60
N LEU A 41 0.77 -9.19 -1.56
CA LEU A 41 0.40 -8.13 -0.65
C LEU A 41 0.63 -8.54 0.82
N GLU A 42 0.19 -9.74 1.20
CA GLU A 42 0.39 -10.26 2.57
C GLU A 42 1.87 -10.48 2.92
N ALA A 43 2.69 -10.89 1.94
CA ALA A 43 4.13 -11.00 2.14
C ALA A 43 4.76 -9.61 2.39
N LEU A 44 4.41 -8.62 1.57
CA LEU A 44 4.91 -7.24 1.71
C LEU A 44 4.46 -6.59 3.01
N LYS A 45 3.22 -6.81 3.45
CA LYS A 45 2.73 -6.35 4.77
C LYS A 45 3.57 -6.92 5.92
N LYS A 46 3.93 -8.21 5.86
CA LYS A 46 4.78 -8.85 6.88
C LYS A 46 6.18 -8.25 6.90
N GLU A 47 6.77 -8.01 5.73
CA GLU A 47 8.08 -7.35 5.61
C GLU A 47 8.03 -5.92 6.16
N LEU A 48 6.97 -5.17 5.86
CA LEU A 48 6.74 -3.82 6.39
C LEU A 48 6.63 -3.82 7.91
N LYS A 49 5.80 -4.72 8.48
CA LYS A 49 5.65 -4.84 9.94
C LYS A 49 6.95 -5.26 10.62
N ALA A 50 7.71 -6.18 10.00
CA ALA A 50 9.02 -6.57 10.50
C ALA A 50 10.02 -5.42 10.47
N PHE A 51 10.00 -4.60 9.41
CA PHE A 51 10.82 -3.39 9.30
C PHE A 51 10.46 -2.38 10.39
N GLN A 52 9.18 -2.06 10.56
CA GLN A 52 8.69 -1.14 11.59
C GLN A 52 9.08 -1.60 13.00
N ASN A 53 8.97 -2.90 13.28
CA ASN A 53 9.39 -3.47 14.56
C ASN A 53 10.91 -3.30 14.76
N ARG A 54 11.70 -3.61 13.72
CA ARG A 54 13.16 -3.47 13.75
C ARG A 54 13.61 -2.02 13.96
N THR A 55 12.89 -1.05 13.39
CA THR A 55 13.21 0.37 13.55
C THR A 55 12.59 1.00 14.80
N SER A 56 11.89 0.21 15.64
CA SER A 56 11.14 0.69 16.80
C SER A 56 10.19 1.83 16.43
N ASP A 57 9.51 1.70 15.30
CA ASP A 57 8.55 2.69 14.81
C ASP A 57 7.32 2.73 15.74
N PRO A 58 7.02 3.85 16.42
CA PRO A 58 5.85 3.96 17.29
C PRO A 58 4.52 3.81 16.54
N TRP A 59 4.51 3.96 15.21
CA TRP A 59 3.32 3.73 14.39
C TRP A 59 2.96 2.25 14.23
N ILE A 60 3.78 1.31 14.70
CA ILE A 60 3.44 -0.12 14.65
C ILE A 60 2.15 -0.46 15.41
N MET A 61 1.75 0.36 16.38
CA MET A 61 0.48 0.16 17.10
C MET A 61 -0.75 0.31 16.20
N LYS A 62 -0.66 1.05 15.08
CA LYS A 62 -1.80 1.25 14.16
C LYS A 62 -2.32 -0.04 13.55
N TRP A 63 -1.46 -1.05 13.40
CA TRP A 63 -1.85 -2.39 12.91
C TRP A 63 -2.86 -3.11 13.82
N ASP A 64 -3.00 -2.70 15.08
CA ASP A 64 -3.94 -3.32 16.03
C ASP A 64 -5.23 -2.49 16.20
N TYR A 65 -5.29 -1.26 15.67
CA TYR A 65 -6.41 -0.32 15.83
C TYR A 65 -7.29 -0.17 14.57
N GLU A 66 -6.83 -0.63 13.41
CA GLU A 66 -7.57 -0.66 12.13
C GLU A 66 -7.89 -2.10 11.76
#